data_AF-A0A1H0KHL7-F1
#
_entry.id   AF-A0A1H0KHL7-F1
#
_cell.length_a   1.000
_cell.length_b   1.000
_cell.length_c   1.000
_cell.angle_alpha   90.00
_cell.angle_beta   90.00
_cell.angle_gamma   90.00
#
_symmetry.space_group_name_H-M   'P 1'
#
loop_
_entity.id
_entity.type
_entity.pdbx_description
1 polymer ?
#
loop_
_entity_poly.entity_id
_entity_poly.type
_entity_poly.pdbx_seq_one_letter_code
_entity_poly.pdbx_strand_id
1 'polypeptide(L)' 'MGDLIPFNPTGRKELDDVILEFLMHREKMSNAKSRAEMEYHYNMALWVLEEARSKRED' A
#
# COMPACT_ATOMS: atom_id res chain seq x y z
N MET A 1 8.68 20.73 -28.50
CA MET A 1 8.07 19.40 -28.27
C MET A 1 8.65 18.88 -26.98
N GLY A 2 7.83 18.71 -25.95
CA GLY A 2 8.31 18.24 -24.64
C GLY A 2 8.59 16.75 -24.72
N ASP A 3 9.81 16.35 -24.35
CA ASP A 3 10.17 14.95 -24.23
C ASP A 3 9.25 14.29 -23.19
N LEU A 4 8.33 13.47 -23.69
CA LEU A 4 7.55 12.56 -22.88
C LEU A 4 8.54 11.51 -22.37
N ILE A 5 8.99 11.66 -21.12
CA ILE A 5 9.70 10.60 -20.41
C ILE A 5 8.82 9.36 -20.51
N PRO A 6 9.28 8.26 -21.13
CA PRO A 6 8.48 7.06 -21.22
C PRO A 6 8.21 6.57 -19.80
N PHE A 7 6.95 6.68 -19.37
CA PHE A 7 6.47 6.12 -18.11
C PHE A 7 6.65 4.60 -18.23
N ASN A 8 7.71 4.08 -17.64
CA ASN A 8 8.10 2.68 -17.75
C ASN A 8 7.16 1.86 -16.84
N PRO A 9 6.13 1.17 -17.36
CA PRO A 9 5.14 0.46 -16.54
C PRO A 9 5.69 -0.89 -16.03
N THR A 10 6.94 -1.20 -16.36
CA THR A 10 7.51 -2.56 -16.37
C THR A 10 8.38 -2.88 -15.16
N GLY A 11 8.18 -2.17 -14.04
CA GLY A 11 9.09 -2.24 -12.90
C GLY A 11 8.61 -3.05 -11.71
N ARG A 12 7.45 -2.71 -11.15
CA ARG A 12 7.10 -3.12 -9.78
C ARG A 12 5.60 -3.16 -9.52
N LYS A 13 4.82 -3.74 -10.42
CA LYS A 13 3.36 -3.84 -10.26
C LYS A 13 2.95 -4.36 -8.87
N GLU A 14 3.67 -5.37 -8.37
CA GLU A 14 3.46 -5.92 -7.02
C GLU A 14 3.80 -4.94 -5.89
N LEU A 15 4.86 -4.15 -6.03
CA LEU A 15 5.23 -3.14 -5.02
C LEU A 15 4.27 -1.95 -5.06
N ASP A 16 3.80 -1.58 -6.25
CA ASP A 16 2.79 -0.55 -6.45
C ASP A 16 1.45 -0.99 -5.86
N ASP A 17 1.06 -2.26 -6.02
CA ASP A 17 -0.15 -2.85 -5.45
C ASP A 17 -0.08 -2.86 -3.90
N VAL A 18 1.05 -3.27 -3.32
CA VAL A 18 1.30 -3.20 -1.85
C VAL A 18 1.19 -1.77 -1.33
N ILE A 19 1.80 -0.80 -2.03
CA ILE A 19 1.77 0.60 -1.62
C ILE A 19 0.33 1.14 -1.71
N LEU A 20 -0.42 0.79 -2.76
CA LEU A 20 -1.82 1.17 -2.92
C LEU A 20 -2.69 0.61 -1.80
N GLU A 21 -2.51 -0.67 -1.45
CA GLU A 21 -3.27 -1.33 -0.39
C GLU A 21 -2.97 -0.71 1.00
N PHE A 22 -1.71 -0.41 1.28
CA PHE A 22 -1.30 0.30 2.48
C PHE A 22 -1.94 1.70 2.56
N LEU A 23 -1.88 2.47 1.47
CA LEU A 23 -2.46 3.82 1.41
C LEU A 23 -3.98 3.79 1.60
N MET A 24 -4.67 2.80 1.03
CA MET A 24 -6.10 2.58 1.24
C MET A 24 -6.41 2.34 2.73
N HIS A 25 -5.65 1.46 3.40
CA HIS A 25 -5.86 1.20 4.83
C HIS A 25 -5.59 2.44 5.69
N ARG A 26 -4.56 3.23 5.35
CA ARG A 26 -4.28 4.50 6.02
C ARG A 26 -5.44 5.50 5.87
N GLU A 27 -6.02 5.61 4.68
CA GLU A 27 -7.18 6.48 4.45
C GLU A 27 -8.40 6.00 5.23
N LYS A 28 -8.67 4.69 5.25
CA LYS A 28 -9.76 4.10 6.03
C LYS A 28 -9.56 4.27 7.54
N MET A 29 -8.32 4.21 8.05
CA MET A 29 -8.02 4.57 9.43
C MET A 29 -8.38 6.02 9.74
N SER A 30 -8.03 6.95 8.84
CA SER A 30 -8.33 8.38 9.02
C SER A 30 -9.84 8.66 9.01
N ASN A 31 -10.61 7.84 8.28
CA ASN A 31 -12.06 7.95 8.16
C ASN A 31 -12.83 7.07 9.17
N ALA A 32 -12.13 6.30 9.99
CA ALA A 32 -12.74 5.36 10.92
C ALA A 32 -13.61 6.09 11.95
N LYS A 33 -14.83 5.59 12.17
CA LYS A 33 -15.79 6.21 13.10
C LYS A 33 -15.70 5.62 14.50
N SER A 34 -14.99 4.51 14.64
CA SER A 34 -14.80 3.82 15.90
C SER A 34 -13.35 3.43 16.10
N ARG A 35 -12.95 3.31 17.37
CA ARG A 35 -11.63 2.83 17.73
C ARG A 35 -11.35 1.42 17.21
N ALA A 36 -12.35 0.54 17.24
CA ALA A 36 -12.23 -0.82 16.72
C ALA A 36 -11.95 -0.84 15.20
N GLU A 37 -12.61 0.03 14.43
CA GLU A 37 -12.39 0.16 12.98
C GLU A 37 -11.01 0.76 12.67
N MET A 38 -10.55 1.72 13.47
CA MET A 38 -9.20 2.27 13.37
C MET A 38 -8.14 1.19 13.66
N GLU A 39 -8.31 0.42 14.74
CA GLU A 39 -7.40 -0.67 15.13
C GLU A 39 -7.39 -1.79 14.09
N TYR A 40 -8.55 -2.11 13.50
CA TYR A 40 -8.64 -3.06 12.38
C TYR A 40 -7.81 -2.61 11.19
N HIS A 41 -8.01 -1.37 10.72
CA HIS A 41 -7.25 -0.87 9.57
C HIS A 41 -5.77 -0.65 9.86
N TYR A 42 -5.40 -0.36 11.12
CA TYR A 42 -4.01 -0.35 11.57
C TYR A 42 -3.33 -1.70 11.42
N ASN A 43 -3.96 -2.76 11.93
CA ASN A 43 -3.43 -4.12 11.85
C ASN A 43 -3.33 -4.59 10.40
N MET A 44 -4.31 -4.25 9.55
CA MET A 44 -4.24 -4.56 8.13
C MET A 44 -3.09 -3.84 7.42
N ALA A 45 -2.87 -2.55 7.73
CA ALA A 45 -1.75 -1.80 7.16
C ALA A 45 -0.38 -2.41 7.55
N LEU A 46 -0.24 -2.89 8.79
CA LEU A 46 0.96 -3.60 9.23
C LEU A 46 1.14 -4.93 8.49
N TRP A 47 0.08 -5.72 8.36
CA TRP A 47 0.12 -7.00 7.68
C TRP A 47 0.57 -6.89 6.22
N VAL A 48 0.06 -5.88 5.49
CA VAL A 48 0.48 -5.59 4.10
C VAL A 48 1.99 -5.33 4.00
N LEU A 49 2.56 -4.61 4.97
CA LEU A 49 4.01 -4.35 5.00
C LEU A 49 4.83 -5.59 5.36
N GLU A 50 4.34 -6.41 6.29
CA GLU A 50 4.99 -7.69 6.66
C GLU A 50 4.98 -8.70 5.51
N GLU A 51 3.86 -8.80 4.79
CA GLU A 51 3.73 -9.66 3.62
C GLU A 51 4.69 -9.21 2.51
N ALA A 52 4.74 -7.91 2.24
CA ALA A 52 5.65 -7.33 1.25
C ALA A 52 7.13 -7.53 1.62
N ARG A 53 7.45 -7.46 2.92
CA ARG A 53 8.80 -7.76 3.41
C ARG A 53 9.15 -9.24 3.22
N SER A 54 8.23 -10.15 3.55
CA SER A 54 8.45 -11.59 3.40
C SER A 54 8.70 -11.97 1.94
N LYS A 55 7.91 -11.43 1.00
CA LYS A 55 8.08 -11.62 -0.45
C LYS A 55 9.43 -11.11 -1.00
N ARG A 56 10.15 -10.25 -0.26
CA ARG A 56 11.47 -9.74 -0.63
C ARG A 56 12.61 -10.59 -0.06
N GLU A 57 12.36 -11.33 1.02
CA GLU A 57 13.37 -12.16 1.70
C GLU A 57 13.43 -13.60 1.11
N ASP A 58 12.41 -14.05 0.37
CA ASP A 58 12.39 -15.27 -0.46
C ASP A 58 13.01 -15.05 -1.86
#